data_AF-A0A4Q5NLZ6-F1
#
_entry.id   AF-A0A4Q5NLZ6-F1
#
_cell.length_a   1.000
_cell.length_b   1.000
_cell.length_c   1.000
_cell.angle_alpha   90.00
_cell.angle_beta   90.00
_cell.angle_gamma   90.00
#
_symmetry.space_group_name_H-M   'P 1'
#
loop_
_entity.id
_entity.type
_entity.pdbx_description
1 polymer ?
#
loop_
_entity_poly.entity_id
_entity_poly.type
_entity_poly.pdbx_seq_one_letter_code
_entity_poly.pdbx_strand_id
1 'polypeptide(L)'
;MPGRVWTKDKLIAEIKKLHREGVDLSPTSIQRTHSALFSSARSSSHFGSWRSAMEAAGFDYDNFKRVKQRWTREEILERIREMNAQGHDLLDPRFKTRNRSLYLAACAHRYFGSWRRAVEAAGLDHERMRESRVWTQGRILRTIQDLATQGKPLGWAYIEEHEPGIYRAARRKENFGSWAAALQAAGVDGSRASISEPVHSQAVMMMAGENPVPAIDPKVEGDNCKVKA
;
A
#
# COMPACT_ATOMS: atom_id res chain seq x y z
N MET A 1 -21.37 -37.01 38.35
CA MET A 1 -21.84 -37.08 36.95
C MET A 1 -20.66 -37.43 36.07
N PRO A 2 -20.56 -38.64 35.48
CA PRO A 2 -19.46 -38.95 34.58
C PRO A 2 -19.56 -38.05 33.34
N GLY A 3 -18.51 -37.28 33.07
CA GLY A 3 -18.44 -36.39 31.91
C GLY A 3 -18.52 -37.18 30.61
N ARG A 4 -19.25 -36.66 29.62
CA ARG A 4 -19.38 -37.27 28.29
C ARG A 4 -17.98 -37.39 27.67
N VAL A 5 -17.46 -38.62 27.58
CA VAL A 5 -16.14 -38.88 26.97
C VAL A 5 -16.27 -38.74 25.45
N TRP A 6 -15.64 -37.71 24.91
CA TRP A 6 -15.58 -37.43 23.47
C TRP A 6 -14.46 -38.21 22.79
N THR A 7 -14.81 -38.93 21.73
CA THR A 7 -13.87 -39.55 20.78
C THR A 7 -14.06 -38.93 19.40
N LYS A 8 -13.07 -39.05 18.50
CA LYS A 8 -13.18 -38.51 17.13
C LYS A 8 -14.43 -39.02 16.41
N ASP A 9 -14.75 -40.31 16.55
CA ASP A 9 -15.94 -40.91 15.93
C ASP A 9 -17.24 -40.38 16.53
N LYS A 10 -17.30 -40.21 17.85
CA LYS A 10 -18.48 -39.61 18.52
C LYS A 10 -18.69 -38.16 18.09
N LEU A 11 -17.60 -37.40 17.92
CA LEU A 11 -17.65 -36.03 17.42
C LEU A 11 -18.20 -36.00 15.98
N ILE A 12 -17.70 -36.85 15.08
CA ILE A 12 -18.20 -36.96 13.70
C ILE A 12 -19.67 -37.37 13.67
N ALA A 13 -20.05 -38.38 14.47
CA ALA A 13 -21.43 -38.85 14.55
C ALA A 13 -22.38 -37.75 15.05
N GLU A 14 -21.98 -36.98 16.06
CA GLU A 14 -22.77 -35.88 16.58
C GLU A 14 -22.89 -34.73 15.55
N ILE A 15 -21.81 -34.38 14.85
CA ILE A 15 -21.85 -33.36 13.78
C ILE A 15 -22.83 -33.78 12.66
N LYS A 16 -22.76 -35.04 12.20
CA LYS A 16 -23.69 -35.58 11.20
C LYS A 16 -25.12 -35.63 11.70
N LYS A 17 -25.33 -35.94 12.99
CA LYS A 17 -26.65 -35.90 13.63
C LYS A 17 -27.23 -34.48 13.60
N LEU A 18 -26.48 -33.49 14.09
CA LEU A 18 -26.90 -32.09 14.11
C LEU A 18 -27.21 -31.56 12.69
N HIS A 19 -26.44 -31.98 11.69
CA HIS A 19 -26.74 -31.65 10.28
C HIS A 19 -28.11 -32.19 9.84
N ARG A 20 -28.41 -33.46 10.15
CA ARG A 20 -29.70 -34.08 9.80
C ARG A 20 -30.89 -33.44 10.52
N GLU A 21 -30.65 -32.94 11.73
CA GLU A 21 -31.63 -32.20 12.53
C GLU A 21 -31.84 -30.75 12.04
N GLY A 22 -31.09 -30.31 11.01
CA GLY A 22 -31.20 -28.96 10.45
C GLY A 22 -30.61 -27.87 11.33
N VAL A 23 -29.75 -28.22 12.30
CA VAL A 23 -29.09 -27.26 13.17
C VAL A 23 -28.03 -26.47 12.39
N ASP A 24 -27.98 -25.16 12.60
CA ASP A 24 -26.93 -24.31 12.02
C ASP A 24 -25.55 -24.71 12.57
N LEU A 25 -24.75 -25.37 11.72
CA LEU A 25 -23.39 -25.84 12.02
C LEU A 25 -22.32 -24.74 11.93
N SER A 26 -22.72 -23.47 11.75
CA SER A 26 -21.78 -22.36 11.75
C SER A 26 -21.02 -22.29 13.09
N PRO A 27 -19.72 -21.91 13.08
CA PRO A 27 -18.91 -21.88 14.30
C PRO A 27 -19.55 -21.05 15.41
N THR A 28 -20.13 -19.90 15.05
CA THR A 28 -20.80 -19.00 15.99
C THR A 28 -22.07 -19.61 16.58
N SER A 29 -22.86 -20.35 15.79
CA SER A 29 -24.05 -21.04 16.27
C SER A 29 -23.69 -22.20 17.20
N ILE A 30 -22.76 -23.07 16.76
CA ILE A 30 -22.36 -24.25 17.52
C ILE A 30 -21.62 -23.89 18.81
N GLN A 31 -20.80 -22.84 18.80
CA GLN A 31 -20.18 -22.34 20.03
C GLN A 31 -21.22 -21.90 21.07
N ARG A 32 -22.35 -21.33 20.63
CA ARG A 32 -23.42 -20.84 21.53
C ARG A 32 -24.35 -21.95 22.01
N THR A 33 -24.68 -22.91 21.14
CA THR A 33 -25.69 -23.94 21.41
C THR A 33 -25.09 -25.26 21.91
N HIS A 34 -23.91 -25.64 21.40
CA HIS A 34 -23.26 -26.92 21.65
C HIS A 34 -21.77 -26.73 21.99
N SER A 35 -21.50 -25.89 23.00
CA SER A 35 -20.14 -25.47 23.37
C SER A 35 -19.18 -26.62 23.72
N ALA A 36 -19.67 -27.66 24.39
CA ALA A 36 -18.86 -28.83 24.75
C ALA A 36 -18.41 -29.65 23.51
N LEU A 37 -19.27 -29.77 22.51
CA LEU A 37 -18.95 -30.39 21.22
C LEU A 37 -17.91 -29.54 20.49
N PHE A 38 -18.12 -28.22 20.43
CA PHE A 38 -17.23 -27.28 19.77
C PHE A 38 -15.81 -27.29 20.34
N SER A 39 -15.69 -27.19 21.66
CA SER A 39 -14.40 -27.17 22.36
C SER A 39 -13.66 -28.49 22.22
N SER A 40 -14.37 -29.63 22.30
CA SER A 40 -13.76 -30.95 22.17
C SER A 40 -13.26 -31.19 20.73
N ALA A 41 -14.05 -30.85 19.72
CA ALA A 41 -13.63 -30.95 18.32
C ALA A 41 -12.39 -30.09 18.00
N ARG A 42 -12.27 -28.91 18.62
CA ARG A 42 -11.12 -28.01 18.47
C ARG A 42 -9.89 -28.42 19.29
N SER A 43 -10.02 -29.38 20.19
CA SER A 43 -8.88 -29.87 20.98
C SER A 43 -7.83 -30.47 20.05
N SER A 44 -6.55 -30.23 20.36
CA SER A 44 -5.42 -30.83 19.65
C SER A 44 -5.42 -32.36 19.74
N SER A 45 -5.99 -32.92 20.81
CA SER A 45 -6.16 -34.37 20.97
C SER A 45 -7.18 -34.99 20.01
N HIS A 46 -8.04 -34.18 19.38
CA HIS A 46 -9.06 -34.63 18.43
C HIS A 46 -8.74 -34.17 17.01
N PHE A 47 -9.30 -33.04 16.56
CA PHE A 47 -9.12 -32.54 15.19
C PHE A 47 -8.34 -31.23 15.12
N GLY A 48 -8.04 -30.59 16.26
CA GLY A 48 -7.31 -29.32 16.35
C GLY A 48 -8.08 -28.10 15.85
N SER A 49 -9.10 -28.27 15.00
CA SER A 49 -9.96 -27.19 14.54
C SER A 49 -11.37 -27.70 14.20
N TRP A 50 -12.37 -26.79 14.30
CA TRP A 50 -13.75 -27.10 13.90
C TRP A 50 -13.87 -27.36 12.39
N ARG A 51 -13.07 -26.65 11.57
CA ARG A 51 -12.97 -26.90 10.13
C ARG A 51 -12.58 -28.35 9.86
N SER A 52 -11.50 -28.82 10.48
CA SER A 52 -10.99 -30.18 10.30
C SER A 52 -11.99 -31.24 10.77
N ALA A 53 -12.74 -30.97 11.84
CA ALA A 53 -13.81 -31.87 12.30
C ALA A 53 -14.98 -31.95 11.31
N MET A 54 -15.36 -30.83 10.70
CA MET A 54 -16.40 -30.77 9.65
C MET A 54 -15.95 -31.50 8.37
N GLU A 55 -14.72 -31.26 7.94
CA GLU A 55 -14.10 -31.93 6.78
C GLU A 55 -14.00 -33.45 7.01
N ALA A 56 -13.60 -33.89 8.22
CA ALA A 56 -13.59 -35.30 8.60
C ALA A 56 -15.01 -35.92 8.66
N ALA A 57 -16.03 -35.12 8.92
CA ALA A 57 -17.43 -35.54 8.84
C ALA A 57 -17.98 -35.57 7.40
N GLY A 58 -17.18 -35.19 6.40
CA GLY A 58 -17.57 -35.16 4.99
C GLY A 58 -18.30 -33.90 4.57
N PHE A 59 -18.21 -32.83 5.35
CA PHE A 59 -18.82 -31.54 5.05
C PHE A 59 -17.78 -30.55 4.54
N ASP A 60 -18.09 -29.87 3.44
CA ASP A 60 -17.35 -28.69 3.03
C ASP A 60 -17.68 -27.52 3.98
N TYR A 61 -16.74 -27.24 4.89
CA TYR A 61 -16.88 -26.23 5.94
C TYR A 61 -17.18 -24.83 5.39
N ASP A 62 -16.75 -24.50 4.17
CA ASP A 62 -16.95 -23.18 3.59
C ASP A 62 -18.44 -22.89 3.28
N ASN A 63 -19.28 -23.92 3.17
CA ASN A 63 -20.74 -23.79 3.05
C ASN A 63 -21.46 -23.44 4.37
N PHE A 64 -20.80 -23.64 5.52
CA PHE A 64 -21.40 -23.43 6.85
C PHE A 64 -20.94 -22.12 7.50
N LYS A 65 -20.14 -21.31 6.80
CA LYS A 65 -19.76 -19.97 7.29
C LYS A 65 -20.90 -18.99 7.03
N ARG A 66 -21.35 -18.31 8.10
CA ARG A 66 -22.34 -17.21 7.99
C ARG A 66 -21.85 -16.04 7.14
N VAL A 67 -20.53 -15.84 7.08
CA VAL A 67 -19.89 -14.82 6.23
C VAL A 67 -18.90 -15.54 5.33
N LYS A 68 -19.21 -15.62 4.02
CA LYS A 68 -18.23 -16.04 3.03
C LYS A 68 -17.07 -15.03 3.03
N GLN A 69 -15.84 -15.53 2.99
CA GLN A 69 -14.68 -14.67 2.78
C GLN A 69 -14.91 -13.91 1.47
N ARG A 70 -14.99 -12.58 1.54
CA ARG A 70 -15.28 -11.74 0.35
C ARG A 70 -14.18 -11.82 -0.72
N TRP A 71 -12.98 -12.23 -0.33
CA TRP A 71 -11.80 -12.27 -1.19
C TRP A 71 -11.01 -13.56 -0.96
N THR A 72 -10.59 -14.18 -2.05
CA THR A 72 -9.52 -15.19 -2.10
C THR A 72 -8.20 -14.54 -2.54
N ARG A 73 -7.07 -15.26 -2.45
CA ARG A 73 -5.79 -14.73 -2.96
C ARG A 73 -5.87 -14.56 -4.47
N GLU A 74 -6.46 -15.54 -5.14
CA GLU A 74 -6.58 -15.65 -6.58
C GLU A 74 -7.45 -14.52 -7.13
N GLU A 75 -8.61 -14.25 -6.51
CA GLU A 75 -9.50 -13.13 -6.87
C GLU A 75 -8.80 -11.78 -6.74
N ILE A 76 -7.99 -11.59 -5.69
CA ILE A 76 -7.22 -10.35 -5.50
C ILE A 76 -6.22 -10.18 -6.65
N LEU A 77 -5.47 -11.23 -7.00
CA LEU A 77 -4.48 -11.17 -8.09
C LEU A 77 -5.13 -10.92 -9.44
N GLU A 78 -6.22 -11.63 -9.73
CA GLU A 78 -6.98 -11.47 -10.97
C GLU A 78 -7.51 -10.05 -11.10
N ARG A 79 -8.09 -9.49 -10.03
CA ARG A 79 -8.59 -8.11 -10.05
C ARG A 79 -7.47 -7.09 -10.22
N ILE A 80 -6.29 -7.31 -9.63
CA ILE A 80 -5.12 -6.43 -9.83
C ILE A 80 -4.67 -6.45 -11.29
N ARG A 81 -4.58 -7.64 -11.91
CA ARG A 81 -4.21 -7.77 -13.33
C ARG A 81 -5.23 -7.11 -14.24
N GLU A 82 -6.51 -7.32 -13.97
CA GLU A 82 -7.60 -6.72 -14.74
C GLU A 82 -7.56 -5.18 -14.70
N MET A 83 -7.36 -4.61 -13.51
CA MET A 83 -7.22 -3.15 -13.35
C MET A 83 -6.02 -2.61 -14.13
N ASN A 84 -4.89 -3.31 -14.09
CA ASN A 84 -3.71 -2.92 -14.87
C ASN A 84 -3.98 -3.01 -16.38
N ALA A 85 -4.66 -4.07 -16.84
CA ALA A 85 -5.02 -4.27 -18.24
C ALA A 85 -6.03 -3.20 -18.74
N GLN A 86 -6.90 -2.71 -17.86
CA GLN A 86 -7.81 -1.59 -18.11
C GLN A 86 -7.09 -0.22 -18.14
N GLY A 87 -5.76 -0.20 -17.97
CA GLY A 87 -4.97 1.03 -17.97
C GLY A 87 -5.14 1.85 -16.68
N HIS A 88 -5.71 1.28 -15.61
CA HIS A 88 -5.76 1.98 -14.34
C HIS A 88 -4.37 2.14 -13.76
N ASP A 89 -4.11 3.34 -13.27
CA ASP A 89 -2.90 3.62 -12.53
C ASP A 89 -2.96 3.02 -11.11
N LEU A 90 -2.28 1.88 -10.92
CA LEU A 90 -2.22 1.16 -9.65
C LEU A 90 -1.44 1.86 -8.53
N LEU A 91 -0.62 2.88 -8.83
CA LEU A 91 0.08 3.68 -7.80
C LEU A 91 -0.51 5.09 -7.65
N ASP A 92 -1.65 5.40 -8.29
CA ASP A 92 -2.40 6.63 -8.03
C ASP A 92 -2.73 6.70 -6.52
N PRO A 93 -2.39 7.78 -5.80
CA PRO A 93 -2.76 7.97 -4.40
C PRO A 93 -4.26 7.82 -4.12
N ARG A 94 -5.11 8.04 -5.12
CA ARG A 94 -6.58 7.90 -5.06
C ARG A 94 -7.04 6.47 -5.36
N PHE A 95 -6.18 5.59 -5.84
CA PHE A 95 -6.52 4.19 -6.09
C PHE A 95 -7.02 3.51 -4.81
N LYS A 96 -6.34 3.74 -3.67
CA LYS A 96 -6.71 3.15 -2.37
C LYS A 96 -8.10 3.58 -1.89
N THR A 97 -8.56 4.78 -2.23
CA THR A 97 -9.87 5.28 -1.81
C THR A 97 -10.97 4.80 -2.76
N ARG A 98 -10.73 4.79 -4.07
CA ARG A 98 -11.66 4.28 -5.09
C ARG A 98 -11.85 2.76 -4.98
N ASN A 99 -10.77 2.02 -4.74
CA ASN A 99 -10.75 0.55 -4.68
C ASN A 99 -10.52 0.02 -3.26
N ARG A 100 -11.14 0.66 -2.26
CA ARG A 100 -10.89 0.40 -0.83
C ARG A 100 -11.02 -1.07 -0.44
N SER A 101 -12.04 -1.78 -0.92
CA SER A 101 -12.25 -3.18 -0.55
C SER A 101 -11.13 -4.09 -1.03
N LEU A 102 -10.73 -3.95 -2.30
CA LEU A 102 -9.61 -4.69 -2.88
C LEU A 102 -8.28 -4.34 -2.19
N TYR A 103 -8.03 -3.03 -1.99
CA TYR A 103 -6.79 -2.55 -1.38
C TYR A 103 -6.62 -3.07 0.05
N LEU A 104 -7.68 -3.02 0.88
CA LEU A 104 -7.64 -3.54 2.24
C LEU A 104 -7.49 -5.06 2.27
N ALA A 105 -8.13 -5.77 1.34
CA ALA A 105 -7.95 -7.21 1.22
C ALA A 105 -6.50 -7.56 0.87
N ALA A 106 -5.93 -6.95 -0.17
CA ALA A 106 -4.53 -7.15 -0.55
C ALA A 106 -3.55 -6.86 0.61
N CYS A 107 -3.77 -5.76 1.34
CA CYS A 107 -2.93 -5.38 2.48
C CYS A 107 -3.09 -6.27 3.72
N ALA A 108 -4.14 -7.08 3.83
CA ALA A 108 -4.33 -7.91 5.02
C ALA A 108 -3.26 -9.03 5.07
N HIS A 109 -2.70 -9.25 6.26
CA HIS A 109 -1.61 -10.23 6.48
C HIS A 109 -1.94 -11.65 6.02
N ARG A 110 -3.21 -12.06 6.10
CA ARG A 110 -3.65 -13.40 5.66
C ARG A 110 -3.51 -13.62 4.13
N TYR A 111 -3.41 -12.54 3.35
CA TYR A 111 -3.17 -12.58 1.91
C TYR A 111 -1.71 -12.15 1.63
N PHE A 112 -1.46 -10.88 1.32
CA PHE A 112 -0.12 -10.44 0.88
C PHE A 112 0.59 -9.54 1.88
N GLY A 113 -0.15 -8.95 2.84
CA GLY A 113 0.40 -8.07 3.88
C GLY A 113 0.74 -6.66 3.42
N SER A 114 0.87 -6.41 2.12
CA SER A 114 1.00 -5.07 1.55
C SER A 114 0.53 -5.02 0.09
N TRP A 115 0.15 -3.82 -0.36
CA TRP A 115 -0.24 -3.59 -1.76
C TRP A 115 0.89 -3.93 -2.73
N ARG A 116 2.12 -3.47 -2.44
CA ARG A 116 3.32 -3.78 -3.22
C ARG A 116 3.47 -5.29 -3.46
N ARG A 117 3.41 -6.08 -2.39
CA ARG A 117 3.57 -7.55 -2.48
C ARG A 117 2.44 -8.20 -3.28
N ALA A 118 1.23 -7.66 -3.21
CA ALA A 118 0.11 -8.16 -4.01
C ALA A 118 0.29 -7.86 -5.50
N VAL A 119 0.78 -6.65 -5.84
CA VAL A 119 1.10 -6.25 -7.22
C VAL A 119 2.24 -7.09 -7.79
N GLU A 120 3.32 -7.29 -7.03
CA GLU A 120 4.42 -8.18 -7.42
C GLU A 120 3.96 -9.63 -7.59
N ALA A 121 3.13 -10.15 -6.67
CA ALA A 121 2.54 -11.48 -6.80
C ALA A 121 1.58 -11.61 -7.99
N ALA A 122 1.01 -10.50 -8.46
CA ALA A 122 0.21 -10.48 -9.68
C ALA A 122 1.06 -10.57 -10.95
N GLY A 123 2.40 -10.57 -10.83
CA GLY A 123 3.35 -10.61 -11.94
C GLY A 123 3.65 -9.24 -12.53
N LEU A 124 3.33 -8.17 -11.81
CA LEU A 124 3.58 -6.79 -12.23
C LEU A 124 4.83 -6.26 -11.54
N ASP A 125 5.69 -5.58 -12.31
CA ASP A 125 6.90 -4.95 -11.78
C ASP A 125 6.56 -3.61 -11.13
N HIS A 126 6.29 -3.64 -9.83
CA HIS A 126 5.96 -2.47 -9.04
C HIS A 126 7.06 -1.39 -9.07
N GLU A 127 8.34 -1.77 -9.08
CA GLU A 127 9.43 -0.78 -9.11
C GLU A 127 9.48 -0.09 -10.46
N ARG A 128 9.38 -0.82 -11.57
CA ARG A 128 9.29 -0.23 -12.91
C ARG A 128 8.09 0.72 -13.05
N MET A 129 6.94 0.38 -12.47
CA MET A 129 5.76 1.27 -12.44
C MET A 129 5.98 2.54 -11.62
N ARG A 130 6.85 2.47 -10.60
CA ARG A 130 7.21 3.60 -9.73
C ARG A 130 8.24 4.51 -10.40
N GLU A 131 9.17 3.92 -11.14
CA GLU A 131 10.21 4.64 -11.85
C GLU A 131 9.64 5.66 -12.83
N SER A 132 8.53 5.39 -13.50
CA SER A 132 7.89 6.39 -14.39
C SER A 132 7.46 7.67 -13.66
N ARG A 133 7.31 7.64 -12.34
CA ARG A 133 6.75 8.75 -11.54
C ARG A 133 7.72 9.39 -10.56
N VAL A 134 8.72 8.65 -10.11
CA VAL A 134 9.66 9.10 -9.09
C VAL A 134 11.08 8.82 -9.56
N TRP A 135 11.97 9.76 -9.27
CA TRP A 135 13.41 9.58 -9.40
C TRP A 135 13.93 8.60 -8.34
N THR A 136 13.89 7.31 -8.65
CA THR A 136 14.57 6.24 -7.89
C THR A 136 16.06 6.24 -8.21
N GLN A 137 16.88 5.63 -7.35
CA GLN A 137 18.31 5.44 -7.64
C GLN A 137 18.53 4.78 -9.00
N GLY A 138 17.81 3.69 -9.30
CA GLY A 138 17.91 2.98 -10.57
C GLY A 138 17.54 3.83 -11.78
N ARG A 139 16.46 4.62 -11.69
CA ARG A 139 16.07 5.54 -12.77
C ARG A 139 17.11 6.64 -12.97
N ILE A 140 17.61 7.24 -11.90
CA ILE A 140 18.65 8.28 -11.97
C ILE A 140 19.88 7.75 -12.72
N LEU A 141 20.37 6.55 -12.36
CA LEU A 141 21.54 5.95 -13.00
C LEU A 141 21.32 5.70 -14.49
N ARG A 142 20.21 5.06 -14.86
CA ARG A 142 19.89 4.78 -16.27
C ARG A 142 19.76 6.05 -17.08
N THR A 143 19.07 7.07 -16.55
CA THR A 143 18.96 8.36 -17.24
C THR A 143 20.32 9.02 -17.44
N ILE A 144 21.21 9.01 -16.44
CA ILE A 144 22.57 9.54 -16.58
C ILE A 144 23.35 8.77 -17.67
N GLN A 145 23.28 7.43 -17.65
CA GLN A 145 23.96 6.58 -18.63
C GLN A 145 23.42 6.80 -20.05
N ASP A 146 22.10 6.92 -20.21
CA ASP A 146 21.45 7.19 -21.50
C ASP A 146 21.86 8.56 -22.05
N LEU A 147 21.90 9.59 -21.20
CA LEU A 147 22.38 10.91 -21.59
C LEU A 147 23.87 10.89 -21.97
N ALA A 148 24.70 10.16 -21.21
CA ALA A 148 26.13 10.03 -21.49
C ALA A 148 26.41 9.29 -22.80
N THR A 149 25.68 8.20 -23.07
CA THR A 149 25.80 7.43 -24.32
C THR A 149 25.32 8.22 -25.53
N GLN A 150 24.33 9.09 -25.36
CA GLN A 150 23.88 10.04 -26.39
C GLN A 150 24.80 11.27 -26.54
N GLY A 151 25.87 11.38 -25.73
CA GLY A 151 26.77 12.53 -25.74
C GLY A 151 26.10 13.85 -25.29
N LYS A 152 24.97 13.77 -24.60
CA LYS A 152 24.23 14.94 -24.12
C LYS A 152 24.93 15.58 -22.91
N PRO A 153 24.83 16.91 -22.74
CA PRO A 153 25.42 17.58 -21.59
C PRO A 153 24.79 17.09 -20.28
N LEU A 154 25.63 16.75 -19.30
CA LEU A 154 25.20 16.35 -17.94
C LEU A 154 25.27 17.52 -16.94
N GLY A 155 25.31 18.75 -17.46
CA GLY A 155 25.29 19.97 -16.68
C GLY A 155 23.87 20.36 -16.25
N TRP A 156 23.79 21.16 -15.18
CA TRP A 156 22.53 21.58 -14.57
C TRP A 156 21.53 22.18 -15.58
N ALA A 157 21.98 23.07 -16.46
CA ALA A 157 21.11 23.78 -17.41
C ALA A 157 20.37 22.81 -18.34
N TYR A 158 21.09 21.87 -18.95
CA TYR A 158 20.50 20.87 -19.84
C TYR A 158 19.54 19.94 -19.09
N ILE A 159 19.94 19.53 -17.89
CA ILE A 159 19.19 18.57 -17.08
C ILE A 159 17.88 19.15 -16.55
N GLU A 160 17.86 20.38 -16.03
CA GLU A 160 16.63 20.98 -15.51
C GLU A 160 15.61 21.20 -16.63
N GLU A 161 16.07 21.47 -17.85
CA GLU A 161 15.22 21.63 -19.03
C GLU A 161 14.66 20.29 -19.55
N HIS A 162 15.49 19.25 -19.65
CA HIS A 162 15.12 18.01 -20.35
C HIS A 162 14.70 16.87 -19.40
N GLU A 163 15.20 16.85 -18.17
CA GLU A 163 14.93 15.81 -17.16
C GLU A 163 14.64 16.44 -15.79
N PRO A 164 13.54 17.21 -15.66
CA PRO A 164 13.29 18.04 -14.50
C PRO A 164 13.25 17.23 -13.20
N GLY A 165 13.93 17.76 -12.18
CA GLY A 165 13.93 17.20 -10.84
C GLY A 165 14.89 16.03 -10.58
N ILE A 166 15.55 15.45 -11.60
CA ILE A 166 16.56 14.39 -11.41
C ILE A 166 17.70 14.87 -10.52
N TYR A 167 18.14 16.11 -10.73
CA TYR A 167 19.25 16.71 -9.99
C TYR A 167 18.90 16.90 -8.51
N ARG A 168 17.70 17.43 -8.21
CA ARG A 168 17.21 17.54 -6.82
C ARG A 168 17.05 16.18 -6.17
N ALA A 169 16.59 15.19 -6.92
CA ALA A 169 16.43 13.83 -6.42
C ALA A 169 17.78 13.15 -6.13
N ALA A 170 18.77 13.30 -7.00
CA ALA A 170 20.11 12.73 -6.81
C ALA A 170 20.80 13.26 -5.54
N ARG A 171 20.59 14.54 -5.22
CA ARG A 171 21.13 15.20 -4.01
C ARG A 171 20.46 14.76 -2.69
N ARG A 172 19.38 14.00 -2.73
CA ARG A 172 18.76 13.46 -1.51
C ARG A 172 19.67 12.39 -0.90
N LYS A 173 19.75 12.35 0.43
CA LYS A 173 20.62 11.40 1.15
C LYS A 173 20.20 9.95 0.91
N GLU A 174 18.90 9.72 0.74
CA GLU A 174 18.33 8.40 0.45
C GLU A 174 18.72 7.87 -0.95
N ASN A 175 19.17 8.77 -1.85
CA ASN A 175 19.63 8.41 -3.19
C ASN A 175 21.16 8.38 -3.23
N PHE A 176 21.82 9.49 -3.61
CA PHE A 176 23.29 9.55 -3.75
C PHE A 176 23.93 10.62 -2.89
N GLY A 177 23.14 11.53 -2.31
CA GLY A 177 23.62 12.66 -1.51
C GLY A 177 24.24 13.81 -2.33
N SER A 178 24.76 13.56 -3.53
CA SER A 178 25.25 14.59 -4.45
C SER A 178 25.09 14.17 -5.92
N TRP A 179 25.12 15.16 -6.83
CA TRP A 179 25.10 14.89 -8.27
C TRP A 179 26.39 14.20 -8.74
N ALA A 180 27.54 14.62 -8.21
CA ALA A 180 28.83 14.00 -8.50
C ALA A 180 28.86 12.51 -8.10
N ALA A 181 28.31 12.16 -6.94
CA ALA A 181 28.21 10.75 -6.51
C ALA A 181 27.30 9.93 -7.44
N ALA A 182 26.22 10.53 -7.95
CA ALA A 182 25.35 9.88 -8.93
C ALA A 182 26.06 9.64 -10.28
N LEU A 183 26.85 10.60 -10.77
CA LEU A 183 27.67 10.46 -11.98
C LEU A 183 28.73 9.36 -11.81
N GLN A 184 29.42 9.33 -10.67
CA GLN A 184 30.39 8.30 -10.33
C GLN A 184 29.74 6.91 -10.28
N ALA A 185 28.60 6.79 -9.60
CA ALA A 185 27.85 5.53 -9.53
C ALA A 185 27.32 5.08 -10.90
N ALA A 186 27.06 6.02 -11.82
CA ALA A 186 26.67 5.75 -13.20
C ALA A 186 27.86 5.34 -14.09
N GLY A 187 29.10 5.45 -13.60
CA GLY A 187 30.32 5.17 -14.37
C GLY A 187 30.69 6.29 -15.36
N VAL A 188 30.21 7.51 -15.13
CA VAL A 188 30.52 8.67 -15.96
C VAL A 188 31.56 9.53 -15.27
N ASP A 189 32.76 9.62 -15.86
CA ASP A 189 33.83 10.48 -15.34
C ASP A 189 33.40 11.95 -15.36
N GLY A 190 33.52 12.61 -14.20
CA GLY A 190 33.12 14.01 -13.98
C GLY A 190 33.87 15.04 -14.83
N SER A 191 34.86 14.63 -15.61
CA SER A 191 35.58 15.48 -16.59
C SER A 191 34.81 15.67 -17.91
N ARG A 192 33.87 14.78 -18.25
CA ARG A 192 32.98 14.90 -19.43
C ARG A 192 31.75 15.74 -19.16
N ALA A 193 31.34 15.86 -17.89
CA ALA A 193 30.33 16.80 -17.47
C ALA A 193 31.03 18.13 -17.21
N SER A 194 31.08 19.07 -18.16
CA SER A 194 31.54 20.43 -17.85
C SER A 194 30.78 20.94 -16.63
N ILE A 195 31.47 20.96 -15.48
CA ILE A 195 30.96 21.44 -14.21
C ILE A 195 30.92 22.96 -14.31
N SER A 196 29.86 23.52 -14.89
CA SER A 196 29.41 24.85 -14.48
C SER A 196 28.63 24.66 -13.17
N GLU A 197 29.35 24.39 -12.09
CA GLU A 197 28.76 24.49 -10.76
C GLU A 197 28.34 25.95 -10.57
N PRO A 198 27.09 26.24 -10.14
CA PRO A 198 26.80 27.56 -9.63
C PRO A 198 27.59 27.68 -8.32
N VAL A 199 28.67 28.46 -8.37
CA VAL A 199 29.31 29.04 -7.18
C VAL A 199 28.17 29.57 -6.31
N HIS A 200 28.14 29.16 -5.04
CA HIS A 200 27.18 29.63 -4.05
C HIS A 200 27.00 31.15 -4.16
N SER A 201 25.94 31.60 -4.84
CA SER A 201 25.55 32.99 -4.80
C SER A 201 24.72 33.17 -3.55
N GLN A 202 25.31 33.82 -2.54
CA GLN A 202 24.59 34.47 -1.45
C GLN A 202 23.66 35.61 -1.94
N ALA A 203 23.16 35.56 -3.18
CA ALA A 203 22.56 36.71 -3.88
C ALA A 203 21.06 36.54 -4.19
N VAL A 204 20.31 35.76 -3.40
CA VAL A 204 18.82 35.81 -3.42
C VAL A 204 18.25 36.07 -2.02
N MET A 205 19.02 36.73 -1.14
CA MET A 205 18.55 37.17 0.18
C MET A 205 18.76 38.68 0.39
N MET A 206 18.55 39.48 -0.66
CA MET A 206 18.41 40.94 -0.57
C MET A 206 17.45 41.45 -1.65
N MET A 207 16.16 41.14 -1.52
CA MET A 207 15.06 41.90 -2.15
C MET A 207 13.81 41.86 -1.26
N ALA A 208 14.01 42.19 0.02
CA ALA A 208 12.94 42.71 0.88
C ALA A 208 13.42 44.06 1.42
N GLY A 209 13.70 44.98 0.49
CA GLY A 209 13.83 46.39 0.78
C GLY A 209 12.45 46.95 1.03
N GLU A 210 12.32 47.58 2.19
CA GLU A 210 11.15 48.28 2.70
C GLU A 210 10.54 49.19 1.62
N ASN A 211 9.22 49.14 1.47
CA ASN A 211 8.46 50.29 1.00
C ASN A 211 7.39 50.60 2.06
N PRO A 212 7.39 51.81 2.62
CA PRO A 212 6.62 52.16 3.80
C PRO A 212 5.12 52.27 3.47
N VAL A 213 4.30 51.69 4.35
CA VAL A 213 2.86 51.93 4.40
C VAL A 213 2.66 53.37 4.89
N PRO A 214 1.94 54.25 4.16
CA PRO A 214 1.63 55.57 4.69
C PRO A 214 0.56 55.45 5.78
N ALA A 215 0.88 56.02 6.94
CA ALA A 215 -0.02 56.21 8.05
C ALA A 215 -1.10 57.25 7.69
N ILE A 216 -2.36 56.86 7.85
CA ILE A 216 -3.47 57.80 8.09
C ILE A 216 -4.25 57.25 9.28
N ASP A 217 -4.09 57.92 10.41
CA ASP A 217 -4.86 57.83 11.65
C ASP A 217 -5.56 59.20 11.86
N PRO A 218 -6.53 59.39 12.79
CA PRO A 218 -7.47 58.44 13.42
C PRO A 218 -8.90 59.04 13.66
N LYS A 219 -9.76 58.26 14.36
CA LYS A 219 -11.00 58.61 15.11
C LYS A 219 -12.26 58.93 14.27
N VAL A 220 -13.48 58.47 14.60
CA VAL A 220 -14.31 58.63 15.82
C VAL A 220 -15.39 57.52 15.77
N GLU A 221 -15.53 56.66 16.78
CA GLU A 221 -16.57 56.69 17.84
C GLU A 221 -18.03 56.67 17.34
N GLY A 222 -18.86 55.76 17.87
CA GLY A 222 -20.32 55.95 17.90
C GLY A 222 -21.18 54.80 17.39
N ASP A 223 -21.59 53.95 18.34
CA ASP A 223 -23.00 53.70 18.64
C ASP A 223 -23.97 53.07 17.60
N ASN A 224 -24.41 51.87 17.98
CA ASN A 224 -25.79 51.56 18.37
C ASN A 224 -26.72 50.81 17.38
N CYS A 225 -27.40 49.84 18.00
CA CYS A 225 -28.78 49.43 17.78
C CYS A 225 -29.22 48.69 16.49
N LYS A 226 -29.53 47.40 16.71
CA LYS A 226 -30.90 46.84 16.73
C LYS A 226 -31.71 46.69 15.41
N VAL A 227 -32.26 45.46 15.32
CA VAL A 227 -33.63 45.07 14.92
C VAL A 227 -33.84 44.58 13.47
N LYS A 228 -34.09 43.25 13.43
CA LYS A 228 -35.12 42.50 12.69
C LYS A 228 -35.55 42.95 11.29
N ALA A 229 -35.56 41.98 10.38
CA ALA A 229 -36.81 41.31 9.96
C ALA A 229 -36.50 39.84 9.65
#